data_AF-A0A1F9L4M6-F1
#
_entry.id   AF-A0A1F9L4M6-F1
#
_cell.length_a   1.000
_cell.length_b   1.000
_cell.length_c   1.000
_cell.angle_alpha   90.00
_cell.angle_beta   90.00
_cell.angle_gamma   90.00
#
_symmetry.space_group_name_H-M   'P 1'
#
loop_
_entity.id
_entity.type
_entity.pdbx_description
1 polymer ?
#
loop_
_entity_poly.entity_id
_entity_poly.type
_entity_poly.pdbx_seq_one_letter_code
_entity_poly.pdbx_strand_id
1 'polypeptide(L)'
;MNTDLPQTITRIAEIIINTLQLEDVTPQTFDPDLDLVDEVGIDSMDLATIALVLRDEYGIRIDEDDYPKLTTVQIIAEYINTKLTSGE
;
A
#
# COMPACT_ATOMS: atom_id res chain seq x y z
N MET A 1 3.06 19.44 8.23
CA MET A 1 3.35 18.57 7.08
C MET A 1 2.19 17.61 7.02
N ASN A 2 1.36 17.72 5.98
CA ASN A 2 0.02 17.13 5.91
C ASN A 2 0.09 15.61 5.84
N THR A 3 -0.24 14.94 6.94
CA THR A 3 -0.53 13.50 6.95
C THR A 3 -2.00 13.30 6.61
N ASP A 4 -2.32 13.47 5.33
CA ASP A 4 -3.66 13.22 4.81
C ASP A 4 -3.72 11.74 4.39
N LEU A 5 -4.19 10.89 5.31
CA LEU A 5 -4.42 9.46 5.09
C LEU A 5 -5.08 9.13 3.73
N PRO A 6 -6.13 9.84 3.28
CA PRO A 6 -6.73 9.55 1.97
C PRO A 6 -5.79 9.84 0.79
N GLN A 7 -4.84 10.77 0.91
CA GLN A 7 -3.82 10.99 -0.11
C GLN A 7 -2.83 9.82 -0.15
N THR A 8 -2.38 9.34 1.01
CA THR A 8 -1.50 8.16 1.11
C THR A 8 -2.18 6.92 0.52
N ILE A 9 -3.46 6.70 0.83
CA ILE A 9 -4.28 5.62 0.24
C ILE A 9 -4.28 5.72 -1.29
N THR A 10 -4.62 6.88 -1.83
CA THR A 10 -4.67 7.11 -3.29
C THR A 10 -3.32 6.81 -3.94
N ARG A 11 -2.23 7.21 -3.26
CA ARG A 11 -0.87 7.00 -3.75
C ARG A 11 -0.46 5.53 -3.73
N ILE A 12 -0.76 4.80 -2.65
CA ILE A 12 -0.51 3.35 -2.56
C ILE A 12 -1.34 2.61 -3.62
N ALA A 13 -2.61 2.97 -3.76
CA ALA A 13 -3.47 2.40 -4.80
C ALA A 13 -2.87 2.64 -6.19
N GLU A 14 -2.39 3.85 -6.49
CA GLU A 14 -1.72 4.17 -7.75
C GLU A 14 -0.49 3.26 -7.98
N ILE A 15 0.35 3.04 -6.97
CA ILE A 15 1.52 2.16 -7.07
C ILE A 15 1.10 0.72 -7.35
N ILE A 16 0.11 0.21 -6.62
CA ILE A 16 -0.40 -1.16 -6.79
C ILE A 16 -0.96 -1.34 -8.20
N ILE A 17 -1.81 -0.40 -8.64
CA ILE A 17 -2.41 -0.40 -9.97
C ILE A 17 -1.34 -0.39 -11.07
N ASN A 18 -0.31 0.46 -10.93
CA ASN A 18 0.79 0.51 -11.89
C ASN A 18 1.66 -0.76 -11.86
N THR A 19 1.92 -1.31 -10.68
CA THR A 19 2.76 -2.50 -10.49
C THR A 19 2.08 -3.74 -11.07
N LEU A 20 0.79 -3.90 -10.81
CA LEU A 20 -0.04 -5.02 -11.28
C LEU A 20 -0.68 -4.77 -12.64
N GLN A 21 -0.45 -3.58 -13.22
CA GLN A 21 -1.06 -3.14 -14.47
C GLN A 21 -2.59 -3.30 -14.50
N LEU A 22 -3.26 -2.90 -13.42
CA LEU A 22 -4.73 -3.01 -13.33
C LEU A 22 -5.38 -1.89 -14.16
N GLU A 23 -5.81 -2.21 -15.38
CA GLU A 23 -6.42 -1.23 -16.29
C GLU A 23 -7.91 -0.95 -15.97
N ASP A 24 -8.56 -1.83 -15.20
CA ASP A 24 -9.99 -1.77 -14.86
C ASP A 24 -10.31 -0.92 -13.62
N VAL A 25 -9.30 -0.47 -12.87
CA VAL A 25 -9.49 0.31 -11.63
C VAL A 25 -8.68 1.60 -11.64
N THR A 26 -9.21 2.64 -11.00
CA THR A 26 -8.51 3.92 -10.83
C THR A 26 -8.17 4.16 -9.37
N PRO A 27 -7.05 4.83 -9.04
CA PRO A 27 -6.67 5.06 -7.64
C PRO A 27 -7.70 5.89 -6.86
N GLN A 28 -8.56 6.65 -7.54
CA GLN A 28 -9.63 7.43 -6.91
C GLN A 28 -10.89 6.61 -6.62
N THR A 29 -11.13 5.56 -7.40
CA THR A 29 -12.27 4.63 -7.22
C THR A 29 -11.84 3.33 -6.54
N PHE A 30 -10.57 3.24 -6.15
CA PHE A 30 -10.01 2.07 -5.50
C PHE A 30 -10.51 2.01 -4.07
N ASP A 31 -11.18 0.91 -3.71
CA ASP A 31 -11.67 0.73 -2.35
C ASP A 31 -10.48 0.46 -1.42
N PRO A 32 -10.25 1.31 -0.39
CA PRO A 32 -9.13 1.12 0.53
C PRO A 32 -9.30 -0.11 1.41
N ASP A 33 -10.55 -0.54 1.62
CA ASP A 33 -10.95 -1.72 2.36
C ASP A 33 -10.98 -2.99 1.47
N LEU A 34 -10.63 -2.87 0.18
CA LEU A 34 -10.52 -4.00 -0.75
C LEU A 34 -9.39 -4.94 -0.31
N ASP A 35 -9.68 -6.24 -0.24
CA ASP A 35 -8.67 -7.25 0.04
C ASP A 35 -7.83 -7.51 -1.22
N LEU A 36 -6.58 -7.09 -1.19
CA LEU A 36 -5.66 -7.22 -2.31
C LEU A 36 -5.32 -8.68 -2.60
N VAL A 37 -5.30 -9.55 -1.59
CA VAL A 37 -4.93 -10.95 -1.76
C VAL A 37 -6.09 -11.73 -2.35
N ASP A 38 -7.31 -11.53 -1.84
CA ASP A 38 -8.50 -12.29 -2.24
C ASP A 38 -9.19 -11.69 -3.49
N GLU A 39 -9.33 -10.35 -3.58
CA GLU A 39 -10.04 -9.70 -4.69
C GLU A 39 -9.13 -9.41 -5.88
N VAL A 40 -7.91 -8.90 -5.62
CA VAL A 40 -6.95 -8.56 -6.70
C VAL A 40 -6.09 -9.78 -7.07
N GLY A 41 -5.96 -10.75 -6.17
CA GLY A 41 -5.13 -11.94 -6.39
C GLY A 41 -3.63 -11.67 -6.23
N ILE A 42 -3.26 -10.73 -5.33
CA ILE A 42 -1.86 -10.43 -5.05
C ILE A 42 -1.17 -11.64 -4.40
N ASP A 43 -0.07 -12.09 -5.00
CA ASP A 43 0.81 -13.11 -4.44
C ASP A 43 1.92 -12.51 -3.54
N SER A 44 2.63 -13.37 -2.81
CA SER A 44 3.74 -12.97 -1.93
C SER A 44 4.87 -12.22 -2.65
N MET A 45 5.08 -12.49 -3.93
CA MET A 45 6.07 -11.80 -4.78
C MET A 45 5.64 -10.37 -5.10
N ASP A 46 4.35 -10.17 -5.35
CA ASP A 46 3.77 -8.85 -5.61
C ASP A 46 3.79 -7.99 -4.34
N LEU A 47 3.41 -8.56 -3.20
CA LEU A 47 3.53 -7.88 -1.89
C LEU A 47 4.98 -7.45 -1.62
N ALA A 48 5.96 -8.31 -1.88
CA ALA A 48 7.37 -7.96 -1.70
C ALA A 48 7.81 -6.81 -2.60
N THR A 49 7.31 -6.76 -3.84
CA THR A 49 7.61 -5.70 -4.81
C THR A 49 6.96 -4.39 -4.39
N ILE A 50 5.68 -4.41 -4.05
CA ILE A 50 4.94 -3.25 -3.55
C ILE A 50 5.59 -2.72 -2.28
N ALA A 51 5.91 -3.59 -1.31
CA ALA A 51 6.58 -3.21 -0.07
C ALA A 51 7.97 -2.58 -0.32
N LEU A 52 8.73 -3.08 -1.30
CA LEU A 52 10.00 -2.49 -1.72
C LEU A 52 9.81 -1.08 -2.27
N VAL A 53 8.85 -0.87 -3.18
CA VAL A 53 8.55 0.43 -3.78
C VAL A 53 8.06 1.42 -2.72
N LEU A 54 7.16 0.99 -1.83
CA LEU A 54 6.66 1.80 -0.71
C LEU A 54 7.76 2.17 0.27
N ARG A 55 8.66 1.23 0.59
CA ARG A 55 9.84 1.52 1.42
C ARG A 55 10.71 2.59 0.79
N ASP A 56 10.97 2.51 -0.52
CA ASP A 56 11.84 3.46 -1.21
C ASP A 56 11.16 4.83 -1.34
N GLU A 57 9.87 4.87 -1.69
CA GLU A 57 9.12 6.12 -1.86
C GLU A 57 8.90 6.86 -0.54
N TYR A 58 8.57 6.15 0.54
CA TYR A 58 8.28 6.75 1.85
C TYR A 58 9.45 6.71 2.83
N GLY A 59 10.55 6.02 2.51
CA GLY A 59 11.71 5.88 3.38
C GLY A 59 11.48 5.04 4.64
N ILE A 60 10.50 4.14 4.64
CA ILE A 60 10.12 3.32 5.82
C ILE A 60 10.64 1.88 5.74
N ARG A 61 10.78 1.19 6.87
CA ARG A 61 11.03 -0.26 6.88
C ARG A 61 9.72 -1.04 7.04
N ILE A 62 9.48 -1.94 6.09
CA ILE A 62 8.39 -2.92 6.12
C ILE A 62 9.05 -4.29 6.26
N ASP A 63 8.70 -5.00 7.32
CA ASP A 63 9.17 -6.36 7.59
C ASP A 63 8.28 -7.38 6.87
N GLU A 64 8.88 -8.50 6.44
CA GLU A 64 8.15 -9.57 5.75
C GLU A 64 7.06 -10.20 6.62
N ASP A 65 7.21 -10.16 7.95
CA ASP A 65 6.24 -10.64 8.92
C ASP A 65 4.94 -9.80 8.93
N ASP A 66 5.02 -8.55 8.44
CA ASP A 66 3.87 -7.68 8.29
C ASP A 66 3.16 -7.87 6.94
N TYR A 67 3.79 -8.48 5.92
CA TYR A 67 3.14 -8.73 4.62
C TYR A 67 1.76 -9.40 4.72
N PRO A 68 1.56 -10.47 5.50
CA PRO A 68 0.24 -11.08 5.66
C PRO A 68 -0.78 -10.20 6.42
N LYS A 69 -0.36 -9.10 7.04
CA LYS A 69 -1.24 -8.10 7.67
C LYS A 69 -1.59 -6.97 6.70
N LEU A 70 -0.75 -6.74 5.69
CA LEU A 70 -0.91 -5.73 4.65
C LEU A 70 -1.86 -6.22 3.54
N THR A 71 -3.02 -6.73 3.94
CA THR A 71 -4.01 -7.30 3.01
C THR A 71 -4.86 -6.22 2.33
N THR A 72 -5.01 -5.04 2.94
CA THR A 72 -5.77 -3.92 2.39
C THR A 72 -4.94 -2.65 2.27
N VAL A 73 -5.30 -1.78 1.32
CA VAL A 73 -4.62 -0.49 1.11
C VAL A 73 -4.76 0.41 2.33
N GLN A 74 -5.88 0.35 3.04
CA GLN A 74 -6.09 1.09 4.27
C GLN A 74 -5.04 0.73 5.33
N ILE A 75 -4.84 -0.57 5.60
CA ILE A 75 -3.87 -1.03 6.60
C ILE A 75 -2.46 -0.60 6.18
N ILE A 76 -2.12 -0.72 4.89
CA ILE A 76 -0.84 -0.25 4.37
C ILE A 76 -0.69 1.25 4.62
N ALA A 77 -1.68 2.06 4.23
CA ALA A 77 -1.63 3.50 4.40
C ALA A 77 -1.47 3.92 5.87
N GLU A 78 -2.22 3.28 6.77
CA GLU A 78 -2.11 3.50 8.20
C GLU A 78 -0.73 3.09 8.74
N TYR A 79 -0.20 1.96 8.29
CA TYR A 79 1.14 1.49 8.66
C TYR A 79 2.21 2.50 8.25
N ILE A 80 2.18 2.95 6.99
CA ILE A 80 3.12 3.95 6.47
C ILE A 80 2.98 5.26 7.24
N ASN A 81 1.75 5.76 7.38
CA ASN A 81 1.49 7.01 8.08
C ASN A 81 1.96 6.96 9.53
N THR A 82 1.75 5.83 10.22
CA THR A 82 2.24 5.61 11.59
C THR A 82 3.76 5.67 11.65
N LYS A 83 4.47 5.02 10.72
CA LYS A 83 5.94 5.04 10.66
C LYS A 83 6.50 6.42 10.33
N LEU A 84 5.86 7.16 9.42
CA LEU A 84 6.23 8.53 9.05
C LEU A 84 6.01 9.52 10.20
N THR A 85 4.90 9.36 10.93
CA THR A 85 4.53 10.26 12.04
C THR A 85 5.31 9.92 13.32
N SER A 86 5.67 8.66 13.51
CA SER A 86 6.46 8.17 14.65
C SER A 86 7.97 8.20 14.38
N GLY A 87 8.43 8.97 13.39
CA GLY A 87 9.85 9.08 13.05
C GLY A 87 10.69 9.59 14.22
N GLU A 88 11.39 8.67 14.87
CA GLU A 88 12.73 8.86 15.46
C GLU A 88 13.81 8.77 14.38
#